data_AF-A0A930MFV5-F1
#
_entry.id   AF-A0A930MFV5-F1
#
_cell.length_a   1.000
_cell.length_b   1.000
_cell.length_c   1.000
_cell.angle_alpha   90.00
_cell.angle_beta   90.00
_cell.angle_gamma   90.00
#
_symmetry.space_group_name_H-M   'P 1'
#
loop_
_entity.id
_entity.type
_entity.pdbx_description
1 polymer ?
#
loop_
_entity_poly.entity_id
_entity_poly.type
_entity_poly.pdbx_seq_one_letter_code
_entity_poly.pdbx_strand_id
1 'polypeptide(L)'
;VFKCTVRSIKSRELPELDDAFAKKASKFETLAELREDIRKNLREGAERQAENERRTKAIDMATDNCTMEIPPVMVENRITAMIQEMAMRLEQQGMSLEQYLQYAGLDMARIRDEYRETAEKNVRTDLMLEEVAKAEDIKVEGRDLDQEVYAMALSYGATPKQVQKIIKEQGRVSDLAATVLRKKTAQFIVDNITE
;
A
#
# COMPACT_ATOMS: atom_id res chain seq x y z
N VAL A 1 -30.52 19.93 9.90
CA VAL A 1 -31.67 19.52 9.06
C VAL A 1 -31.53 20.20 7.71
N PHE A 2 -31.30 19.45 6.62
CA PHE A 2 -31.21 20.03 5.27
C PHE A 2 -32.61 20.18 4.67
N LYS A 3 -32.93 21.37 4.14
CA LYS A 3 -34.21 21.65 3.47
C LYS A 3 -34.02 21.53 1.96
N CYS A 4 -34.33 20.37 1.40
CA CYS A 4 -34.14 20.07 -0.02
C CYS A 4 -35.43 20.29 -0.81
N THR A 5 -35.36 21.04 -1.91
CA THR A 5 -36.48 21.25 -2.85
C THR A 5 -36.21 20.47 -4.13
N VAL A 6 -37.06 19.48 -4.43
CA VAL A 6 -36.95 18.67 -5.65
C VAL A 6 -37.38 19.51 -6.86
N ARG A 7 -36.46 19.79 -7.77
CA ARG A 7 -36.71 20.60 -8.98
C ARG A 7 -37.14 19.78 -10.20
N SER A 8 -36.64 18.55 -10.33
CA SER A 8 -36.99 17.67 -11.44
C SER A 8 -36.67 16.21 -11.09
N ILE A 9 -37.47 15.29 -11.62
CA ILE A 9 -37.21 13.86 -11.57
C ILE A 9 -36.91 13.43 -13.01
N LYS A 10 -35.75 12.81 -13.22
CA LYS A 10 -35.34 12.26 -14.52
C LYS A 10 -35.00 10.78 -14.34
N SER A 11 -35.34 9.94 -15.32
CA SER A 11 -34.87 8.55 -15.35
C SER A 11 -33.60 8.44 -16.22
N ARG A 12 -32.77 7.42 -15.96
CA ARG A 12 -31.65 7.07 -16.84
C ARG A 12 -32.15 6.02 -17.84
N GLU A 13 -32.17 6.38 -19.12
CA GLU A 13 -32.25 5.40 -20.20
C GLU A 13 -30.84 4.92 -20.53
N LEU A 14 -30.64 3.60 -20.46
CA LEU A 14 -29.37 3.00 -20.81
C LEU A 14 -29.30 2.85 -22.35
N PRO A 15 -28.22 3.28 -22.99
CA PRO A 15 -28.02 3.01 -24.41
C PRO A 15 -27.89 1.51 -24.67
N GLU A 16 -28.23 1.07 -25.87
CA GLU A 16 -27.96 -0.30 -26.30
C GLU A 16 -26.45 -0.57 -26.31
N LEU A 17 -26.07 -1.77 -25.90
CA LEU A 17 -24.68 -2.22 -25.92
C LEU A 17 -24.33 -2.68 -27.33
N ASP A 18 -23.95 -1.73 -28.18
CA ASP A 18 -23.55 -1.94 -29.57
C ASP A 18 -22.18 -1.31 -29.89
N ASP A 19 -21.73 -1.40 -31.13
CA ASP A 19 -20.46 -0.81 -31.58
C ASP A 19 -20.48 0.73 -31.51
N ALA A 20 -21.67 1.36 -31.65
CA ALA A 20 -21.80 2.82 -31.50
C ALA A 20 -21.58 3.25 -30.04
N PHE A 21 -22.05 2.46 -29.08
CA PHE A 21 -21.74 2.62 -27.67
C PHE A 21 -20.24 2.43 -27.41
N ALA A 22 -19.61 1.40 -27.97
CA ALA A 22 -18.18 1.15 -27.79
C ALA A 22 -17.32 2.34 -28.27
N LYS A 23 -17.64 2.91 -29.44
CA LYS A 23 -16.97 4.11 -29.99
C LYS A 23 -17.19 5.37 -29.15
N LYS A 24 -18.36 5.50 -28.52
CA LYS A 24 -18.69 6.67 -27.69
C LYS A 24 -18.11 6.58 -26.28
N ALA A 25 -18.07 5.39 -25.71
CA ALA A 25 -17.65 5.13 -24.33
C ALA A 25 -16.16 4.81 -24.19
N SER A 26 -15.48 4.46 -25.29
CA SER A 26 -14.11 3.99 -25.25
C SER A 26 -13.30 4.37 -26.51
N LYS A 27 -12.03 3.98 -26.52
CA LYS A 27 -11.11 4.12 -27.66
C LYS A 27 -11.26 3.00 -28.71
N PHE A 28 -12.17 2.05 -28.49
CA PHE A 28 -12.34 0.85 -29.32
C PHE A 28 -13.44 1.04 -30.35
N GLU A 29 -13.32 0.34 -31.48
CA GLU A 29 -14.27 0.48 -32.58
C GLU A 29 -15.45 -0.49 -32.47
N THR A 30 -15.29 -1.58 -31.73
CA THR A 30 -16.30 -2.63 -31.57
C THR A 30 -16.60 -2.95 -30.11
N LEU A 31 -17.81 -3.43 -29.85
CA LEU A 31 -18.20 -3.93 -28.53
C LEU A 31 -17.36 -5.14 -28.11
N ALA A 32 -16.91 -5.95 -29.07
CA ALA A 32 -16.07 -7.12 -28.82
C ALA A 32 -14.71 -6.70 -28.22
N GLU A 33 -14.05 -5.70 -28.82
CA GLU A 33 -12.78 -5.14 -28.33
C GLU A 33 -12.93 -4.53 -26.93
N LEU A 34 -14.00 -3.75 -26.71
CA LEU A 34 -14.29 -3.18 -25.39
C LEU A 34 -14.50 -4.27 -24.34
N ARG A 35 -15.20 -5.36 -24.68
CA ARG A 35 -15.41 -6.50 -23.76
C ARG A 35 -14.11 -7.24 -23.47
N GLU A 36 -13.25 -7.44 -24.46
CA GLU A 36 -11.94 -8.07 -24.25
C GLU A 36 -11.04 -7.22 -23.35
N ASP A 37 -10.99 -5.89 -23.56
CA ASP A 37 -10.22 -4.99 -22.70
C ASP A 37 -10.73 -4.99 -21.26
N ILE A 38 -12.05 -4.91 -21.07
CA ILE A 38 -12.65 -5.02 -19.72
C ILE A 38 -12.32 -6.37 -19.09
N ARG A 39 -12.44 -7.47 -19.84
CA ARG A 39 -12.11 -8.81 -19.33
C ARG A 39 -10.64 -8.90 -18.94
N LYS A 40 -9.73 -8.36 -19.75
CA LYS A 40 -8.30 -8.30 -19.46
C LYS A 40 -8.04 -7.49 -18.19
N ASN A 41 -8.62 -6.30 -18.07
CA ASN A 41 -8.47 -5.45 -16.89
C ASN A 41 -9.00 -6.13 -15.62
N LEU A 42 -10.14 -6.81 -15.70
CA LEU A 42 -10.70 -7.58 -14.59
C LEU A 42 -9.81 -8.77 -14.22
N ARG A 43 -9.26 -9.46 -15.22
CA ARG A 43 -8.34 -10.59 -15.00
C ARG A 43 -7.04 -10.12 -14.35
N GLU A 44 -6.41 -9.07 -14.87
CA GLU A 44 -5.19 -8.49 -14.26
C GLU A 44 -5.47 -7.99 -12.84
N GLY A 45 -6.64 -7.39 -12.60
CA GLY A 45 -7.07 -6.99 -11.27
C GLY A 45 -7.22 -8.18 -10.31
N ALA A 46 -7.87 -9.25 -10.76
CA ALA A 46 -8.05 -10.48 -9.98
C ALA A 46 -6.72 -11.20 -9.72
N GLU A 47 -5.83 -11.29 -10.70
CA GLU A 47 -4.50 -11.87 -10.56
C GLU A 47 -3.66 -11.10 -9.53
N ARG A 48 -3.63 -9.76 -9.60
CA ARG A 48 -2.95 -8.92 -8.60
C ARG A 48 -3.57 -9.06 -7.21
N GLN A 49 -4.88 -9.17 -7.11
CA GLN A 49 -5.55 -9.37 -5.83
C GLN A 49 -5.18 -10.72 -5.22
N ALA A 50 -5.22 -11.79 -6.01
CA ALA A 50 -4.85 -13.14 -5.57
C ALA A 50 -3.37 -13.21 -5.15
N GLU A 51 -2.47 -12.58 -5.90
CA GLU A 51 -1.05 -12.50 -5.56
C GLU A 51 -0.82 -11.76 -4.23
N ASN A 52 -1.48 -10.61 -4.05
CA ASN A 52 -1.40 -9.85 -2.80
C ASN A 52 -1.97 -10.65 -1.62
N GLU A 53 -3.09 -11.33 -1.79
CA GLU A 53 -3.70 -12.16 -0.76
C GLU A 53 -2.80 -13.34 -0.40
N ARG A 54 -2.22 -14.02 -1.39
CA ARG A 54 -1.23 -15.08 -1.19
C ARG A 54 -0.05 -14.56 -0.39
N ARG A 55 0.52 -13.40 -0.77
CA ARG A 55 1.64 -12.78 -0.05
C ARG A 55 1.28 -12.44 1.39
N THR A 56 0.13 -11.83 1.62
CA THR A 56 -0.31 -11.47 2.98
C THR A 56 -0.49 -12.72 3.84
N LYS A 57 -1.19 -13.75 3.34
CA LYS A 57 -1.38 -15.01 4.07
C LYS A 57 -0.06 -15.71 4.36
N ALA A 58 0.85 -15.72 3.38
CA ALA A 58 2.19 -16.27 3.52
C ALA A 58 2.97 -15.65 4.67
N ILE A 59 3.01 -14.31 4.70
CA ILE A 59 3.70 -13.56 5.75
C ILE A 59 3.01 -13.76 7.09
N ASP A 60 1.67 -13.69 7.14
CA ASP A 60 0.90 -13.90 8.37
C ASP A 60 1.15 -15.29 8.96
N MET A 61 1.13 -16.34 8.15
CA MET A 61 1.44 -17.71 8.59
C MET A 61 2.88 -17.85 9.10
N ALA A 62 3.85 -17.21 8.44
CA ALA A 62 5.24 -17.21 8.90
C ALA A 62 5.37 -16.47 10.25
N THR A 63 4.69 -15.33 10.39
CA THR A 63 4.66 -14.52 11.60
C THR A 63 4.00 -15.25 12.78
N ASP A 64 2.90 -15.97 12.55
CA ASP A 64 2.16 -16.71 13.59
C ASP A 64 2.94 -17.92 14.11
N ASN A 65 3.78 -18.54 13.28
CA ASN A 65 4.66 -19.63 13.68
C ASN A 65 5.88 -19.16 14.49
N CYS A 66 6.15 -17.86 14.54
CA CYS A 66 7.27 -17.31 15.29
C CYS A 66 6.86 -16.92 16.71
N THR A 67 7.44 -17.59 17.71
CA THR A 67 7.40 -17.14 19.10
C THR A 67 8.49 -16.10 19.34
N MET A 68 8.08 -14.84 19.55
CA MET A 68 8.98 -13.74 19.88
C MET A 68 8.37 -12.84 20.95
N GLU A 69 9.19 -12.41 21.92
CA GLU A 69 8.82 -11.40 22.91
C GLU A 69 9.09 -10.01 22.34
N ILE A 70 8.05 -9.21 22.18
CA ILE A 70 8.15 -7.85 21.64
C ILE A 70 8.22 -6.86 22.80
N PRO A 71 9.31 -6.08 22.95
CA PRO A 71 9.38 -5.03 23.96
C PRO A 71 8.29 -3.97 23.73
N PRO A 72 7.56 -3.53 24.76
CA PRO A 72 6.51 -2.52 24.62
C PRO A 72 6.99 -1.22 23.95
N VAL A 73 8.24 -0.85 24.17
CA VAL A 73 8.87 0.34 23.57
C VAL A 73 8.88 0.27 22.04
N MET A 74 9.06 -0.92 21.46
CA MET A 74 9.03 -1.08 19.99
C MET A 74 7.62 -0.84 19.44
N VAL A 75 6.60 -1.34 20.13
CA VAL A 75 5.19 -1.12 19.76
C VAL A 75 4.84 0.37 19.86
N GLU A 76 5.22 1.05 20.95
CA GLU A 76 4.94 2.47 21.13
C GLU A 76 5.65 3.36 20.09
N ASN A 77 6.87 3.00 19.69
CA ASN A 77 7.59 3.66 18.60
C ASN A 77 6.87 3.44 17.27
N ARG A 78 6.40 2.22 16.98
CA ARG A 78 5.65 1.92 15.77
C ARG A 78 4.32 2.66 15.70
N ILE A 79 3.56 2.70 16.79
CA ILE A 79 2.32 3.51 16.90
C ILE A 79 2.62 4.98 16.56
N THR A 80 3.71 5.51 17.12
CA THR A 80 4.09 6.92 16.88
C THR A 80 4.43 7.17 15.41
N ALA A 81 5.16 6.26 14.77
CA ALA A 81 5.46 6.35 13.34
C ALA A 81 4.18 6.29 12.49
N MET A 82 3.25 5.38 12.80
CA MET A 82 1.96 5.25 12.09
C MET A 82 1.10 6.52 12.22
N ILE A 83 1.10 7.16 13.39
CA ILE A 83 0.40 8.43 13.61
C ILE A 83 1.06 9.57 12.81
N GLN A 84 2.40 9.60 12.74
CA GLN A 84 3.11 10.58 11.92
C GLN A 84 2.82 10.40 10.43
N GLU A 85 2.81 9.16 9.93
CA GLU A 85 2.43 8.84 8.55
C GLU A 85 0.98 9.28 8.25
N MET A 86 0.07 9.07 9.20
CA MET A 86 -1.30 9.59 9.11
C MET A 86 -1.33 11.12 9.06
N ALA A 87 -0.58 11.80 9.94
CA ALA A 87 -0.50 13.25 9.97
C ALA A 87 0.02 13.82 8.64
N MET A 88 1.10 13.26 8.08
CA MET A 88 1.64 13.68 6.79
C MET A 88 0.63 13.51 5.66
N ARG A 89 -0.13 12.41 5.64
CA ARG A 89 -1.18 12.19 4.64
C ARG A 89 -2.33 13.20 4.79
N LEU A 90 -2.74 13.50 6.01
CA LEU A 90 -3.78 14.50 6.28
C LEU A 90 -3.31 15.90 5.86
N GLU A 91 -2.07 16.26 6.15
CA GLU A 91 -1.47 17.53 5.75
C GLU A 91 -1.47 17.70 4.22
N GLN A 92 -1.14 16.63 3.48
CA GLN A 92 -1.23 16.63 2.01
C GLN A 92 -2.67 16.83 1.50
N GLN A 93 -3.68 16.44 2.29
CA GLN A 93 -5.09 16.68 2.01
C GLN A 93 -5.58 18.04 2.56
N GLY A 94 -4.71 18.85 3.16
CA GLY A 94 -5.03 20.16 3.72
C GLY A 94 -5.75 20.11 5.07
N MET A 95 -5.65 18.99 5.81
CA MET A 95 -6.28 18.79 7.12
C MET A 95 -5.21 18.53 8.19
N SER A 96 -5.33 19.14 9.37
CA SER A 96 -4.45 18.80 10.49
C SER A 96 -4.93 17.56 11.24
N LEU A 97 -4.01 16.85 11.90
CA LEU A 97 -4.35 15.72 12.76
C LEU A 97 -5.36 16.12 13.86
N GLU A 98 -5.19 17.29 14.46
CA GLU A 98 -6.10 17.80 15.49
C GLU A 98 -7.51 18.03 14.97
N GLN A 99 -7.65 18.58 13.76
CA GLN A 99 -8.95 18.77 13.12
C GLN A 99 -9.60 17.41 12.83
N TYR A 100 -8.83 16.45 12.32
CA TYR A 100 -9.32 15.10 12.08
C TYR A 100 -9.87 14.44 13.36
N LEU A 101 -9.12 14.52 14.46
CA LEU A 101 -9.54 14.01 15.76
C LEU A 101 -10.84 14.66 16.24
N GLN A 102 -10.97 15.98 16.10
CA GLN A 102 -12.20 16.70 16.45
C GLN A 102 -13.40 16.27 15.60
N TYR A 103 -13.22 16.13 14.29
CA TYR A 103 -14.29 15.67 13.40
C TYR A 103 -14.70 14.22 13.65
N ALA A 104 -13.74 13.35 13.93
CA ALA A 104 -13.97 11.94 14.22
C ALA A 104 -14.50 11.69 15.64
N GLY A 105 -14.45 12.69 16.53
CA GLY A 105 -14.79 12.51 17.95
C GLY A 105 -13.83 11.56 18.67
N LEU A 106 -12.59 11.48 18.20
CA LEU A 106 -11.52 10.65 18.76
C LEU A 106 -10.53 11.53 19.52
N ASP A 107 -9.88 10.95 20.53
CA ASP A 107 -8.72 11.55 21.17
C ASP A 107 -7.45 10.75 20.80
N MET A 108 -6.28 11.31 21.13
CA MET A 108 -5.01 10.67 20.83
C MET A 108 -4.84 9.31 21.54
N ALA A 109 -5.43 9.12 22.72
CA ALA A 109 -5.32 7.85 23.45
C ALA A 109 -6.09 6.74 22.72
N ARG A 110 -7.32 7.04 22.28
CA ARG A 110 -8.14 6.10 21.51
C ARG A 110 -7.51 5.73 20.18
N ILE A 111 -6.95 6.72 19.46
CA ILE A 111 -6.22 6.44 18.22
C ILE A 111 -5.02 5.52 18.49
N ARG A 112 -4.23 5.79 19.54
CA ARG A 112 -3.08 4.94 19.89
C ARG A 112 -3.51 3.52 20.24
N ASP A 113 -4.62 3.35 20.95
CA ASP A 113 -5.14 2.03 21.29
C ASP A 113 -5.69 1.28 20.08
N GLU A 114 -6.37 1.96 19.14
CA GLU A 114 -6.78 1.37 17.86
C GLU A 114 -5.58 0.91 17.02
N TYR A 115 -4.48 1.68 17.05
CA TYR A 115 -3.25 1.31 16.35
C TYR A 115 -2.41 0.26 17.08
N ARG A 116 -2.67 -0.03 18.36
CA ARG A 116 -1.82 -0.90 19.19
C ARG A 116 -1.71 -2.32 18.62
N GLU A 117 -2.84 -2.94 18.30
CA GLU A 117 -2.89 -4.30 17.73
C GLU A 117 -2.17 -4.37 16.37
N THR A 118 -2.44 -3.40 15.50
CA THR A 118 -1.80 -3.33 14.17
C THR A 118 -0.30 -3.06 14.29
N ALA A 119 0.12 -2.21 15.24
CA ALA A 119 1.52 -1.91 15.50
C ALA A 119 2.26 -3.13 16.04
N GLU A 120 1.66 -3.90 16.95
CA GLU A 120 2.24 -5.15 17.44
C GLU A 120 2.45 -6.16 16.31
N LYS A 121 1.43 -6.36 15.46
CA LYS A 121 1.55 -7.23 14.28
C LYS A 121 2.66 -6.76 13.35
N ASN A 122 2.74 -5.46 13.05
CA ASN A 122 3.78 -4.90 12.21
C ASN A 122 5.19 -5.13 12.78
N VAL A 123 5.39 -4.88 14.08
CA VAL A 123 6.69 -5.10 14.73
C VAL A 123 7.07 -6.58 14.68
N ARG A 124 6.10 -7.48 14.90
CA ARG A 124 6.32 -8.93 14.79
C ARG A 124 6.75 -9.33 13.39
N THR A 125 6.06 -8.83 12.38
CA THR A 125 6.42 -9.08 10.97
C THR A 125 7.78 -8.51 10.62
N ASP A 126 8.10 -7.28 11.04
CA ASP A 126 9.39 -6.65 10.77
C ASP A 126 10.55 -7.45 11.39
N LEU A 127 10.40 -7.88 12.65
CA LEU A 127 11.40 -8.71 13.33
C LEU A 127 11.54 -10.08 12.66
N MET A 128 10.44 -10.71 12.26
CA MET A 128 10.48 -11.99 11.54
C MET A 128 11.23 -11.85 10.21
N LEU A 129 10.93 -10.81 9.42
CA LEU A 129 11.62 -10.54 8.15
C LEU A 129 13.11 -10.23 8.37
N GLU A 130 13.48 -9.51 9.42
CA GLU A 130 14.89 -9.26 9.73
C GLU A 130 15.64 -10.54 10.12
N GLU A 131 15.04 -11.42 10.91
CA GLU A 131 15.67 -12.68 11.30
C GLU A 131 15.78 -13.66 10.12
N VAL A 132 14.76 -13.76 9.27
CA VAL A 132 14.83 -14.57 8.03
C VAL A 132 15.90 -14.00 7.09
N ALA A 133 15.98 -12.67 6.93
CA ALA A 133 17.02 -12.04 6.14
C ALA A 133 18.43 -12.40 6.62
N LYS A 134 18.66 -12.44 7.94
CA LYS A 134 19.94 -12.81 8.53
C LYS A 134 20.23 -14.30 8.38
N ALA A 135 19.23 -15.17 8.62
CA ALA A 135 19.38 -16.61 8.52
C ALA A 135 19.73 -17.08 7.11
N GLU A 136 19.12 -16.46 6.10
CA GLU A 136 19.29 -16.79 4.68
C GLU A 136 20.33 -15.92 3.96
N ASP A 137 21.10 -15.09 4.71
CA ASP A 137 22.12 -14.16 4.19
C ASP A 137 21.63 -13.26 3.03
N ILE A 138 20.37 -12.79 3.11
CA ILE A 138 19.78 -11.94 2.09
C ILE A 138 20.45 -10.57 2.13
N LYS A 139 21.11 -10.21 1.04
CA LYS A 139 21.80 -8.92 0.87
C LYS A 139 21.08 -8.02 -0.11
N VAL A 140 21.14 -6.73 0.18
CA VAL A 140 20.71 -5.66 -0.73
C VAL A 140 21.90 -5.26 -1.58
N GLU A 141 21.77 -5.44 -2.88
CA GLU A 141 22.76 -5.01 -3.84
C GLU A 141 22.46 -3.59 -4.34
N GLY A 142 23.48 -2.90 -4.88
CA GLY A 142 23.28 -1.57 -5.47
C GLY A 142 22.22 -1.57 -6.58
N ARG A 143 22.13 -2.66 -7.34
CA ARG A 143 21.11 -2.85 -8.39
C ARG A 143 19.69 -2.88 -7.82
N ASP A 144 19.49 -3.47 -6.64
CA ASP A 144 18.17 -3.55 -6.01
C ASP A 144 17.71 -2.14 -5.56
N LEU A 145 18.64 -1.35 -5.03
CA LEU A 145 18.39 0.05 -4.68
C LEU A 145 18.05 0.88 -5.92
N ASP A 146 18.77 0.69 -7.02
CA ASP A 146 18.52 1.41 -8.28
C ASP A 146 17.14 1.05 -8.86
N GLN A 147 16.72 -0.21 -8.79
CA GLN A 147 15.39 -0.64 -9.19
C GLN A 147 14.29 0.00 -8.34
N GLU A 148 14.47 0.05 -7.02
CA GLU A 148 13.51 0.66 -6.12
C GLU A 148 13.42 2.19 -6.35
N VAL A 149 14.56 2.86 -6.54
CA VAL A 149 14.60 4.29 -6.93
C VAL A 149 13.88 4.53 -8.26
N TYR A 150 14.04 3.63 -9.23
CA TYR A 150 13.33 3.71 -10.50
C TYR A 150 11.82 3.54 -10.34
N ALA A 151 11.38 2.59 -9.52
CA ALA A 151 9.96 2.40 -9.20
C ALA A 151 9.35 3.63 -8.51
N MET A 152 10.06 4.21 -7.54
CA MET A 152 9.66 5.46 -6.88
C MET A 152 9.57 6.62 -7.88
N ALA A 153 10.56 6.75 -8.77
CA ALA A 153 10.58 7.79 -9.80
C ALA A 153 9.34 7.72 -10.71
N LEU A 154 8.94 6.53 -11.15
CA LEU A 154 7.70 6.32 -11.90
C LEU A 154 6.45 6.71 -11.11
N SER A 155 6.39 6.35 -9.82
CA SER A 155 5.23 6.65 -8.97
C SER A 155 5.06 8.14 -8.69
N TYR A 156 6.16 8.88 -8.55
CA TYR A 156 6.15 10.32 -8.24
C TYR A 156 6.27 11.21 -9.48
N GLY A 157 6.36 10.64 -10.69
CA GLY A 157 6.56 11.40 -11.92
C GLY A 157 7.89 12.17 -11.96
N ALA A 158 8.91 11.69 -11.23
CA ALA A 158 10.23 12.30 -11.13
C ALA A 158 11.27 11.49 -11.90
N THR A 159 12.47 12.06 -12.11
CA THR A 159 13.58 11.28 -12.67
C THR A 159 14.29 10.47 -11.56
N PRO A 160 14.83 9.28 -11.86
CA PRO A 160 15.58 8.47 -10.88
C PRO A 160 16.74 9.26 -10.23
N LYS A 161 17.40 10.14 -10.99
CA LYS A 161 18.46 11.01 -10.48
C LYS A 161 17.97 11.99 -9.41
N GLN A 162 16.79 12.58 -9.59
CA GLN A 162 16.19 13.49 -8.60
C GLN A 162 15.82 12.74 -7.33
N VAL A 163 15.18 11.58 -7.45
CA VAL A 163 14.81 10.73 -6.30
C VAL A 163 16.06 10.30 -5.53
N GLN A 164 17.10 9.82 -6.24
CA GLN A 164 18.36 9.42 -5.62
C GLN A 164 19.03 10.60 -4.87
N LYS A 165 19.00 11.79 -5.46
CA LYS A 165 19.54 13.01 -4.83
C LYS A 165 18.81 13.33 -3.53
N ILE A 166 17.48 13.34 -3.55
CA ILE A 166 16.64 13.63 -2.38
C ILE A 166 16.89 12.61 -1.26
N ILE A 167 16.94 11.31 -1.59
CA ILE A 167 17.19 10.25 -0.60
C ILE A 167 18.56 10.43 0.06
N LYS A 168 19.60 10.76 -0.73
CA LYS A 168 20.94 11.05 -0.21
C LYS A 168 20.98 12.30 0.65
N GLU A 169 20.37 13.40 0.20
CA GLU A 169 20.32 14.67 0.94
C GLU A 169 19.57 14.56 2.26
N GLN A 170 18.52 13.73 2.32
CA GLN A 170 17.76 13.47 3.54
C GLN A 170 18.39 12.39 4.44
N GLY A 171 19.51 11.77 4.03
CA GLY A 171 20.15 10.70 4.77
C GLY A 171 19.36 9.39 4.84
N ARG A 172 18.37 9.19 3.96
CA ARG A 172 17.40 8.08 4.00
C ARG A 172 17.85 6.84 3.23
N VAL A 173 19.14 6.74 2.93
CA VAL A 173 19.72 5.61 2.18
C VAL A 173 19.59 4.31 2.98
N SER A 174 19.76 4.37 4.31
CA SER A 174 19.53 3.23 5.20
C SER A 174 18.09 2.75 5.17
N ASP A 175 17.12 3.68 5.19
CA ASP A 175 15.70 3.35 5.20
C ASP A 175 15.28 2.70 3.88
N LEU A 176 15.83 3.20 2.76
CA LEU A 176 15.65 2.59 1.45
C LEU A 176 16.21 1.17 1.45
N ALA A 177 17.44 0.97 1.93
CA ALA A 177 18.05 -0.35 2.01
C ALA A 177 17.24 -1.31 2.88
N ALA A 178 16.78 -0.87 4.06
CA ALA A 178 15.91 -1.67 4.93
C ALA A 178 14.58 -2.03 4.25
N THR A 179 14.00 -1.11 3.49
CA THR A 179 12.76 -1.36 2.72
C THR A 179 12.97 -2.39 1.63
N VAL A 180 14.06 -2.26 0.87
CA VAL A 180 14.43 -3.22 -0.18
C VAL A 180 14.74 -4.59 0.40
N LEU A 181 15.43 -4.65 1.54
CA LEU A 181 15.70 -5.89 2.26
C LEU A 181 14.40 -6.59 2.64
N ARG A 182 13.49 -5.90 3.35
CA ARG A 182 12.19 -6.46 3.76
C ARG A 182 11.40 -6.97 2.56
N LYS A 183 11.39 -6.23 1.45
CA LYS A 183 10.69 -6.61 0.21
C LYS A 183 11.29 -7.88 -0.40
N LYS A 184 12.62 -8.00 -0.46
CA LYS A 184 13.31 -9.21 -0.93
C LYS A 184 13.03 -10.40 -0.02
N THR A 185 13.10 -10.22 1.29
CA THR A 185 12.81 -11.29 2.25
C THR A 185 11.36 -11.73 2.17
N ALA A 186 10.41 -10.81 2.07
CA ALA A 186 9.00 -11.14 1.90
C ALA A 186 8.78 -11.95 0.61
N GLN A 187 9.43 -11.56 -0.50
CA GLN A 187 9.37 -12.32 -1.74
C GLN A 187 9.97 -13.72 -1.58
N PHE A 188 11.13 -13.83 -0.93
CA PHE A 188 11.77 -15.12 -0.63
C PHE A 188 10.84 -16.04 0.17
N ILE A 189 10.14 -15.52 1.19
CA ILE A 189 9.17 -16.29 1.97
C ILE A 189 8.03 -16.78 1.08
N VAL A 190 7.45 -15.91 0.24
CA VAL A 190 6.36 -16.27 -0.67
C VAL A 190 6.77 -17.34 -1.68
N ASP A 191 7.99 -17.23 -2.23
CA ASP A 191 8.52 -18.16 -3.23
C ASP A 191 8.82 -19.54 -2.62
N ASN A 192 9.14 -19.59 -1.32
CA ASN A 192 9.46 -20.84 -0.61
C ASN A 192 8.28 -21.46 0.15
N ILE A 193 7.14 -20.77 0.24
CA ILE A 193 5.93 -21.37 0.77
C ILE A 193 5.41 -22.37 -0.26
N THR A 194 5.57 -23.64 0.10
CA THR A 194 5.01 -24.78 -0.62
C THR A 194 3.48 -24.69 -0.58
N GLU A 195 2.82 -25.02 -1.70
CA GLU A 195 1.36 -25.01 -1.83
C GLU A 195 0.65 -25.86 -0.77
#